data_AF-A0A955L7K4-F1
#
_entry.id   AF-A0A955L7K4-F1
#
_cell.length_a   1.000
_cell.length_b   1.000
_cell.length_c   1.000
_cell.angle_alpha   90.00
_cell.angle_beta   90.00
_cell.angle_gamma   90.00
#
_symmetry.space_group_name_H-M   'P 1'
#
loop_
_entity.id
_entity.type
_entity.pdbx_description
1 polymer ?
#
loop_
_entity_poly.entity_id
_entity_poly.type
_entity_poly.pdbx_seq_one_letter_code
_entity_poly.pdbx_strand_id
1 'polypeptide(L)'
;MKTLIELRDTDPPSRGRIFHYPTIRLLTIFTVVLFSLFTLSLTYPVFAREDTSLRYLQERGAISKLRTDSPITRGEAIKILTTLDETTSQKLPACSLEEFKDISNEHLFAPFICEALEQNLTNGYLDNTFRPDELLTFDSAAKFIMRKYEPDPSEKDFFGWLNHRNAIPLSIECAQDEITRSEFADIVMRIDSGNTSHPTKPVQELKDCSEVLQSPLSHPSCENSYYISRGWSYGHTGVDFPLRADTSISSCPIVSIGDGKILRAEYGRSLGNFVVIEHKNGLQSLYAHMGSDLKVSAGDTVKRGEEIGMMGCSGYCFGTHLHFSISKHSNVVNRSNRVNPSGIVPY
;
A
#
# COMPACT_ATOMS: atom_id res chain seq x y z
N MET A 1 -32.07 53.64 -59.51
CA MET A 1 -31.47 53.98 -58.20
C MET A 1 -31.87 55.41 -57.90
N LYS A 2 -32.54 55.81 -56.82
CA LYS A 2 -32.92 55.19 -55.55
C LYS A 2 -34.12 56.02 -55.07
N THR A 3 -35.19 55.36 -54.68
CA THR A 3 -36.43 55.94 -54.14
C THR A 3 -37.21 54.75 -53.55
N LEU A 4 -38.05 54.83 -52.53
CA LEU A 4 -38.72 55.94 -51.88
C LEU A 4 -39.21 55.43 -50.51
N ILE A 5 -39.35 56.37 -49.58
CA ILE A 5 -40.17 56.29 -48.36
C ILE A 5 -41.64 56.53 -48.77
N GLU A 6 -42.61 55.82 -48.17
CA GLU A 6 -44.00 56.25 -47.92
C GLU A 6 -44.70 55.11 -47.15
N LEU A 7 -45.17 55.27 -45.91
CA LEU A 7 -46.38 55.97 -45.40
C LEU A 7 -47.72 55.24 -45.63
N ARG A 8 -48.51 55.31 -44.55
CA ARG A 8 -49.82 54.72 -44.23
C ARG A 8 -50.88 54.84 -45.35
N ASP A 9 -51.85 53.92 -45.34
CA ASP A 9 -53.29 54.21 -45.20
C ASP A 9 -54.13 52.90 -45.17
N THR A 10 -54.89 52.66 -44.08
CA THR A 10 -56.37 52.73 -43.92
C THR A 10 -57.19 51.58 -44.54
N ASP A 11 -57.84 50.77 -43.67
CA ASP A 11 -59.27 50.34 -43.59
C ASP A 11 -60.18 50.26 -44.85
N PRO A 12 -61.39 49.63 -44.86
CA PRO A 12 -62.04 48.60 -44.01
C PRO A 12 -62.80 47.51 -44.87
N PRO A 13 -64.10 47.12 -44.68
CA PRO A 13 -64.58 46.04 -43.82
C PRO A 13 -65.53 44.97 -44.48
N SER A 14 -65.89 43.97 -43.66
CA SER A 14 -67.25 43.42 -43.47
C SER A 14 -67.81 42.25 -44.33
N ARG A 15 -68.38 41.31 -43.55
CA ARG A 15 -69.61 40.50 -43.76
C ARG A 15 -69.60 39.32 -44.74
N GLY A 16 -69.78 38.13 -44.15
CA GLY A 16 -70.26 36.93 -44.83
C GLY A 16 -70.60 35.83 -43.82
N ARG A 17 -71.88 35.66 -43.54
CA ARG A 17 -72.52 34.78 -42.55
C ARG A 17 -72.61 33.35 -43.21
N ILE A 18 -72.50 32.18 -42.54
CA ILE A 18 -73.63 31.34 -42.05
C ILE A 18 -73.19 29.84 -41.87
N PHE A 19 -73.65 29.20 -40.75
CA PHE A 19 -73.95 27.78 -40.36
C PHE A 19 -72.92 26.60 -40.22
N HIS A 20 -72.85 26.09 -38.96
CA HIS A 20 -72.92 24.69 -38.38
C HIS A 20 -72.12 23.51 -38.99
N TYR A 21 -71.49 22.52 -38.30
CA TYR A 21 -71.30 22.05 -36.90
C TYR A 21 -70.26 20.86 -36.95
N PRO A 22 -69.88 20.19 -35.84
CA PRO A 22 -68.52 20.14 -35.26
C PRO A 22 -67.64 18.96 -35.73
N THR A 23 -66.33 18.94 -35.40
CA THR A 23 -65.60 17.75 -34.89
C THR A 23 -64.10 17.99 -34.64
N ILE A 24 -63.65 17.41 -33.53
CA ILE A 24 -62.33 16.84 -33.22
C ILE A 24 -61.15 17.80 -32.95
N ARG A 25 -60.74 17.77 -31.68
CA ARG A 25 -59.51 18.28 -31.08
C ARG A 25 -58.27 17.72 -31.78
N LEU A 26 -57.29 18.58 -32.06
CA LEU A 26 -55.86 18.23 -32.00
C LEU A 26 -55.12 19.48 -31.50
N LEU A 27 -54.70 19.46 -30.23
CA LEU A 27 -53.84 20.50 -29.66
C LEU A 27 -52.41 19.95 -29.62
N THR A 28 -51.55 20.53 -30.44
CA THR A 28 -50.12 20.22 -30.56
C THR A 28 -49.41 20.70 -29.29
N ILE A 29 -48.83 19.77 -28.51
CA ILE A 29 -47.95 20.07 -27.38
C ILE A 29 -46.52 20.11 -27.92
N PHE A 30 -45.92 21.30 -27.91
CA PHE A 30 -44.48 21.50 -28.14
C PHE A 30 -43.72 21.05 -26.88
N THR A 31 -43.04 19.90 -26.94
CA THR A 31 -42.07 19.50 -25.92
C THR A 31 -40.69 20.04 -26.29
N VAL A 32 -40.17 20.94 -25.45
CA VAL A 32 -38.77 21.39 -25.48
C VAL A 32 -37.93 20.32 -24.80
N VAL A 33 -37.11 19.61 -25.57
CA VAL A 33 -36.08 18.70 -25.02
C VAL A 33 -34.86 19.53 -24.66
N LEU A 34 -34.71 19.87 -23.37
CA LEU A 34 -33.45 20.38 -22.83
C LEU A 34 -32.48 19.19 -22.70
N PHE A 35 -31.50 19.10 -23.60
CA PHE A 35 -30.33 18.23 -23.45
C PHE A 35 -29.40 18.87 -22.41
N SER A 36 -29.56 18.52 -21.14
CA SER A 36 -28.54 18.78 -20.13
C SER A 36 -27.34 17.88 -20.38
N LEU A 37 -26.27 18.47 -20.93
CA LEU A 37 -24.93 17.90 -20.92
C LEU A 37 -24.46 17.78 -19.47
N PHE A 38 -24.83 16.68 -18.84
CA PHE A 38 -24.22 16.23 -17.60
C PHE A 38 -22.83 15.70 -17.98
N THR A 39 -21.80 16.55 -17.89
CA THR A 39 -20.42 16.07 -17.89
C THR A 39 -20.23 15.28 -16.61
N LEU A 40 -20.55 13.99 -16.68
CA LEU A 40 -20.15 13.02 -15.67
C LEU A 40 -18.62 12.99 -15.74
N SER A 41 -17.97 13.78 -14.88
CA SER A 41 -16.56 13.59 -14.57
C SER A 41 -16.45 12.19 -13.98
N LEU A 42 -16.07 11.23 -14.81
CA LEU A 42 -15.71 9.88 -14.39
C LEU A 42 -14.39 9.99 -13.62
N THR A 43 -14.48 10.44 -12.38
CA THR A 43 -13.56 9.96 -11.36
C THR A 43 -14.00 8.52 -11.07
N TYR A 44 -13.52 7.59 -11.88
CA TYR A 44 -13.59 6.17 -11.52
C TYR A 44 -12.88 6.03 -10.18
N PRO A 45 -13.58 5.62 -9.11
CA PRO A 45 -12.93 5.45 -7.84
C PRO A 45 -11.94 4.30 -7.95
N VAL A 46 -10.78 4.44 -7.31
CA VAL A 46 -9.71 3.43 -7.17
C VAL A 46 -10.27 2.05 -6.78
N PHE A 47 -11.44 1.98 -6.14
CA PHE A 47 -12.19 0.78 -5.80
C PHE A 47 -12.61 -0.13 -6.98
N ALA A 48 -12.79 0.39 -8.20
CA ALA A 48 -13.12 -0.47 -9.36
C ALA A 48 -11.91 -1.26 -9.91
N ARG A 49 -10.69 -0.91 -9.46
CA ARG A 49 -9.40 -1.42 -9.96
C ARG A 49 -9.04 -2.78 -9.38
N GLU A 50 -9.16 -2.92 -8.06
CA GLU A 50 -8.77 -4.11 -7.28
C GLU A 50 -9.66 -5.32 -7.57
N ASP A 51 -10.92 -5.08 -7.94
CA ASP A 51 -11.86 -6.15 -8.28
C ASP A 51 -11.48 -6.87 -9.59
N THR A 52 -10.79 -6.21 -10.54
CA THR A 52 -10.53 -6.82 -11.85
C THR A 52 -9.46 -7.91 -11.81
N SER A 53 -8.32 -7.63 -11.17
CA SER A 53 -7.21 -8.58 -11.02
C SER A 53 -7.55 -9.70 -10.04
N LEU A 54 -8.25 -9.39 -8.94
CA LEU A 54 -8.74 -10.43 -8.04
C LEU A 54 -9.80 -11.31 -8.70
N ARG A 55 -10.75 -10.74 -9.44
CA ARG A 55 -11.75 -11.53 -10.19
C ARG A 55 -11.08 -12.40 -11.25
N TYR A 56 -10.06 -11.90 -11.94
CA TYR A 56 -9.26 -12.69 -12.88
C TYR A 56 -8.66 -13.94 -12.22
N LEU A 57 -8.08 -13.80 -11.03
CA LEU A 57 -7.57 -14.94 -10.27
C LEU A 57 -8.70 -15.85 -9.75
N GLN A 58 -9.84 -15.29 -9.37
CA GLN A 58 -11.00 -16.05 -8.88
C GLN A 58 -11.62 -16.91 -9.99
N GLU A 59 -11.74 -16.38 -11.20
CA GLU A 59 -12.23 -17.10 -12.38
C GLU A 59 -11.33 -18.30 -12.74
N ARG A 60 -10.04 -18.22 -12.42
CA ARG A 60 -9.06 -19.32 -12.55
C ARG A 60 -8.93 -20.20 -11.29
N GLY A 61 -9.76 -20.00 -10.27
CA GLY A 61 -9.77 -20.81 -9.06
C GLY A 61 -8.59 -20.59 -8.10
N ALA A 62 -7.72 -19.62 -8.36
CA ALA A 62 -6.52 -19.34 -7.55
C ALA A 62 -6.85 -18.73 -6.18
N ILE A 63 -7.97 -17.99 -6.08
CA ILE A 63 -8.45 -17.42 -4.82
C ILE A 63 -9.95 -17.68 -4.62
N SER A 64 -10.37 -17.85 -3.37
CA SER A 64 -11.78 -18.10 -3.00
C SER A 64 -12.46 -16.92 -2.28
N LYS A 65 -11.66 -15.97 -1.75
CA LYS A 65 -12.16 -14.78 -1.04
C LYS A 65 -11.48 -13.53 -1.59
N LEU A 66 -12.28 -12.48 -1.83
CA LEU A 66 -11.83 -11.14 -2.16
C LEU A 66 -11.41 -10.46 -0.85
N ARG A 67 -10.10 -10.49 -0.55
CA ARG A 67 -9.46 -9.68 0.49
C ARG A 67 -8.44 -8.83 -0.23
N THR A 68 -8.70 -7.54 -0.33
CA THR A 68 -8.00 -6.62 -1.25
C THR A 68 -6.71 -6.08 -0.64
N ASP A 69 -6.80 -5.53 0.57
CA ASP A 69 -5.72 -4.64 1.09
C ASP A 69 -4.81 -5.30 2.12
N SER A 70 -5.08 -6.56 2.50
CA SER A 70 -4.19 -7.25 3.43
C SER A 70 -2.88 -7.63 2.73
N PRO A 71 -1.71 -7.48 3.40
CA PRO A 71 -0.46 -8.05 2.96
C PRO A 71 -0.61 -9.53 2.60
N ILE A 72 0.05 -9.97 1.53
CA ILE A 72 0.02 -11.37 1.10
C ILE A 72 1.14 -12.15 1.78
N THR A 73 0.85 -13.38 2.20
CA THR A 73 1.90 -14.28 2.71
C THR A 73 2.58 -15.07 1.59
N ARG A 74 3.78 -15.55 1.87
CA ARG A 74 4.56 -16.41 0.98
C ARG A 74 3.81 -17.65 0.50
N GLY A 75 3.07 -18.32 1.39
CA GLY A 75 2.24 -19.48 1.07
C GLY A 75 1.05 -19.12 0.15
N GLU A 76 0.42 -17.98 0.39
CA GLU A 76 -0.68 -17.49 -0.44
C GLU A 76 -0.24 -17.17 -1.87
N ALA A 77 0.92 -16.52 -2.03
CA ALA A 77 1.47 -16.22 -3.34
C ALA A 77 1.83 -17.48 -4.14
N ILE A 78 2.47 -18.46 -3.51
CA ILE A 78 2.77 -19.74 -4.18
C ILE A 78 1.49 -20.44 -4.61
N LYS A 79 0.49 -20.52 -3.73
CA LYS A 79 -0.81 -21.08 -4.08
C LYS A 79 -1.40 -20.40 -5.32
N ILE A 80 -1.37 -19.07 -5.37
CA ILE A 80 -1.87 -18.33 -6.54
C ILE A 80 -1.10 -18.73 -7.80
N LEU A 81 0.23 -18.70 -7.74
CA LEU A 81 1.08 -18.97 -8.90
C LEU A 81 0.93 -20.40 -9.42
N THR A 82 0.91 -21.41 -8.56
CA THR A 82 0.78 -22.82 -9.00
C THR A 82 -0.63 -23.16 -9.46
N THR A 83 -1.67 -22.47 -8.97
CA THR A 83 -3.06 -22.73 -9.39
C THR A 83 -3.36 -22.17 -10.78
N LEU A 84 -2.56 -21.22 -11.29
CA LEU A 84 -2.79 -20.62 -12.60
C LEU A 84 -2.45 -21.53 -13.78
N ASP A 85 -1.78 -22.66 -13.53
CA ASP A 85 -1.50 -23.63 -14.57
C ASP A 85 -2.73 -24.53 -14.77
N GLU A 86 -3.34 -24.50 -15.95
CA GLU A 86 -4.52 -25.32 -16.30
C GLU A 86 -4.26 -26.85 -16.29
N THR A 87 -3.04 -27.27 -15.92
CA THR A 87 -2.57 -28.65 -15.94
C THR A 87 -2.45 -29.29 -14.55
N THR A 88 -3.49 -29.26 -13.73
CA THR A 88 -3.54 -30.09 -12.50
C THR A 88 -4.80 -30.95 -12.43
N SER A 89 -4.99 -31.79 -13.47
CA SER A 89 -5.62 -33.12 -13.30
C SER A 89 -4.60 -34.23 -13.09
N GLN A 90 -3.30 -33.90 -12.97
CA GLN A 90 -2.28 -34.89 -12.64
C GLN A 90 -2.02 -34.90 -11.13
N LYS A 91 -2.13 -36.12 -10.59
CA LYS A 91 -1.89 -36.51 -9.20
C LYS A 91 -0.68 -35.76 -8.63
N LEU A 92 -0.90 -35.02 -7.54
CA LEU A 92 0.19 -34.29 -6.88
C LEU A 92 1.36 -35.25 -6.62
N PRO A 93 2.59 -34.84 -6.95
CA PRO A 93 3.75 -35.68 -6.82
C PRO A 93 4.09 -35.97 -5.36
N ALA A 94 4.81 -37.07 -5.15
CA ALA A 94 5.37 -37.42 -3.85
C ALA A 94 6.61 -36.56 -3.56
N CYS A 95 6.40 -35.27 -3.33
CA CYS A 95 7.36 -34.41 -2.66
C CYS A 95 7.50 -34.83 -1.19
N SER A 96 8.69 -34.70 -0.61
CA SER A 96 8.86 -34.77 0.83
C SER A 96 9.20 -33.39 1.36
N LEU A 97 8.35 -32.84 2.24
CA LEU A 97 8.63 -31.58 2.93
C LEU A 97 9.47 -31.78 4.19
N GLU A 98 9.95 -33.00 4.47
CA GLU A 98 10.77 -33.33 5.65
C GLU A 98 12.09 -32.55 5.70
N GLU A 99 12.54 -32.00 4.59
CA GLU A 99 13.72 -31.13 4.54
C GLU A 99 13.48 -29.77 5.22
N PHE A 100 12.23 -29.30 5.29
CA PHE A 100 11.88 -28.05 5.94
C PHE A 100 11.54 -28.25 7.42
N LYS A 101 12.10 -27.38 8.27
CA LYS A 101 11.93 -27.45 9.73
C LYS A 101 10.60 -26.91 10.23
N ASP A 102 9.91 -26.11 9.42
CA ASP A 102 8.77 -25.28 9.81
C ASP A 102 7.47 -25.65 9.08
N ILE A 103 7.47 -26.72 8.29
CA ILE A 103 6.27 -27.19 7.60
C ILE A 103 6.17 -28.71 7.58
N SER A 104 4.95 -29.22 7.75
CA SER A 104 4.64 -30.64 7.64
C SER A 104 3.85 -30.93 6.37
N ASN A 105 3.78 -32.22 5.99
CA ASN A 105 3.02 -32.66 4.80
C ASN A 105 1.51 -32.41 4.93
N GLU A 106 1.00 -32.19 6.14
CA GLU A 106 -0.40 -31.89 6.44
C GLU A 106 -0.73 -30.40 6.43
N HIS A 107 0.27 -29.53 6.24
CA HIS A 107 0.06 -28.09 6.25
C HIS A 107 -0.85 -27.63 5.11
N LEU A 108 -1.66 -26.58 5.32
CA LEU A 108 -2.62 -26.08 4.33
C LEU A 108 -1.96 -25.73 2.98
N PHE A 109 -0.72 -25.23 3.02
CA PHE A 109 0.04 -24.89 1.82
C PHE A 109 0.92 -26.01 1.28
N ALA A 110 1.04 -27.16 1.96
CA ALA A 110 1.93 -28.25 1.55
C ALA A 110 1.75 -28.69 0.08
N PRO A 111 0.52 -28.89 -0.44
CA PRO A 111 0.29 -29.23 -1.84
C PRO A 111 0.92 -28.25 -2.84
N PHE A 112 0.75 -26.95 -2.59
CA PHE A 112 1.23 -25.89 -3.48
C PHE A 112 2.74 -25.68 -3.37
N ILE A 113 3.29 -25.89 -2.18
CA ILE A 113 4.74 -25.79 -1.94
C ILE A 113 5.46 -26.90 -2.70
N CYS A 114 4.94 -28.11 -2.64
CA CYS A 114 5.46 -29.23 -3.40
C CYS A 114 5.50 -28.96 -4.91
N GLU A 115 4.40 -28.46 -5.45
CA GLU A 115 4.35 -28.09 -6.86
C GLU A 115 5.34 -26.96 -7.19
N ALA A 116 5.46 -25.96 -6.32
CA ALA A 116 6.42 -24.87 -6.49
C ALA A 116 7.89 -25.34 -6.45
N LEU A 117 8.23 -26.37 -5.67
CA LEU A 117 9.58 -26.97 -5.69
C LEU A 117 9.85 -27.65 -7.02
N GLU A 118 8.90 -28.43 -7.53
CA GLU A 118 9.06 -29.14 -8.80
C GLU A 118 9.16 -28.21 -10.00
N GLN A 119 8.35 -27.15 -9.99
CA GLN A 119 8.39 -26.09 -10.99
C GLN A 119 9.61 -25.16 -10.83
N ASN A 120 10.53 -25.43 -9.88
CA ASN A 120 11.68 -24.59 -9.56
C ASN A 120 11.33 -23.12 -9.25
N LEU A 121 10.11 -22.86 -8.77
CA LEU A 121 9.70 -21.53 -8.32
C LEU A 121 10.44 -21.13 -7.03
N THR A 122 10.87 -22.11 -6.24
CA THR A 122 11.57 -21.88 -4.97
C THR A 122 12.38 -23.09 -4.51
N ASN A 123 13.36 -22.83 -3.64
CA ASN A 123 14.14 -23.85 -2.93
C ASN A 123 14.02 -23.68 -1.40
N GLY A 124 13.10 -22.81 -0.93
CA GLY A 124 13.07 -22.36 0.46
C GLY A 124 14.24 -21.45 0.87
N TYR A 125 14.49 -21.36 2.16
CA TYR A 125 15.58 -20.58 2.76
C TYR A 125 16.78 -21.46 3.12
N LEU A 126 17.96 -20.85 3.22
CA LEU A 126 19.23 -21.53 3.54
C LEU A 126 19.25 -22.20 4.94
N ASP A 127 18.36 -21.78 5.83
CA ASP A 127 18.21 -22.35 7.17
C ASP A 127 17.29 -23.58 7.20
N ASN A 128 16.88 -24.07 6.02
CA ASN A 128 15.91 -25.13 5.81
C ASN A 128 14.52 -24.79 6.35
N THR A 129 14.08 -23.54 6.16
CA THR A 129 12.70 -23.12 6.40
C THR A 129 12.01 -22.73 5.10
N PHE A 130 10.68 -22.80 5.08
CA PHE A 130 9.87 -22.31 3.98
C PHE A 130 9.17 -20.98 4.29
N ARG A 131 8.72 -20.80 5.54
CA ARG A 131 8.04 -19.64 6.13
C ARG A 131 6.74 -19.26 5.41
N PRO A 132 5.71 -20.13 5.45
CA PRO A 132 4.49 -19.92 4.65
C PRO A 132 3.66 -18.70 5.09
N ASP A 133 3.78 -18.29 6.35
CA ASP A 133 3.04 -17.17 6.92
C ASP A 133 3.82 -15.84 6.88
N GLU A 134 5.08 -15.86 6.41
CA GLU A 134 5.90 -14.66 6.26
C GLU A 134 5.31 -13.76 5.16
N LEU A 135 5.21 -12.46 5.46
CA LEU A 135 4.71 -11.47 4.52
C LEU A 135 5.70 -11.25 3.37
N LEU A 136 5.15 -11.08 2.17
CA LEU A 136 5.96 -10.90 0.98
C LEU A 136 6.31 -9.43 0.76
N THR A 137 7.60 -9.19 0.57
CA THR A 137 8.11 -7.96 -0.02
C THR A 137 7.97 -7.95 -1.54
N PHE A 138 7.93 -6.76 -2.13
CA PHE A 138 7.85 -6.60 -3.58
C PHE A 138 8.98 -7.33 -4.31
N ASP A 139 10.23 -7.25 -3.84
CA ASP A 139 11.40 -7.94 -4.42
C ASP A 139 11.40 -9.47 -4.23
N SER A 140 10.62 -9.99 -3.28
CA SER A 140 10.47 -11.44 -3.10
C SER A 140 9.35 -11.96 -4.02
N ALA A 141 8.23 -11.24 -4.10
CA ALA A 141 7.11 -11.57 -4.99
C ALA A 141 7.53 -11.53 -6.45
N ALA A 142 8.26 -10.49 -6.79
CA ALA A 142 9.08 -10.36 -7.96
C ALA A 142 9.79 -11.65 -8.41
N LYS A 143 10.68 -12.18 -7.58
CA LYS A 143 11.48 -13.37 -7.89
C LYS A 143 10.60 -14.58 -8.18
N PHE A 144 9.50 -14.74 -7.43
CA PHE A 144 8.54 -15.80 -7.68
C PHE A 144 7.89 -15.71 -9.06
N ILE A 145 7.41 -14.52 -9.41
CA ILE A 145 6.74 -14.26 -10.68
C ILE A 145 7.72 -14.43 -11.85
N MET A 146 8.95 -13.90 -11.71
CA MET A 146 10.00 -14.08 -12.71
C MET A 146 10.33 -15.56 -12.96
N ARG A 147 10.43 -16.36 -11.90
CA ARG A 147 10.68 -17.81 -12.02
C ARG A 147 9.53 -18.53 -12.69
N LYS A 148 8.28 -18.11 -12.45
CA LYS A 148 7.11 -18.70 -13.11
C LYS A 148 7.08 -18.41 -14.62
N TYR A 149 7.33 -17.17 -15.00
CA TYR A 149 7.14 -16.73 -16.40
C TYR A 149 8.42 -16.75 -17.25
N GLU A 150 9.56 -17.11 -16.66
CA GLU A 150 10.87 -17.28 -17.32
C GLU A 150 11.17 -16.20 -18.38
N PRO A 151 11.50 -14.97 -17.96
CA PRO A 151 11.75 -13.87 -18.88
C PRO A 151 12.90 -14.16 -19.83
N ASP A 152 12.89 -13.48 -20.99
CA ASP A 152 13.97 -13.58 -21.96
C ASP A 152 15.34 -13.31 -21.29
N PRO A 153 16.40 -14.07 -21.61
CA PRO A 153 17.73 -13.87 -21.01
C PRO A 153 18.33 -12.46 -21.18
N SER A 154 17.80 -11.63 -22.06
CA SER A 154 18.15 -10.21 -22.19
C SER A 154 17.48 -9.31 -21.15
N GLU A 155 16.36 -9.72 -20.56
CA GLU A 155 15.58 -9.01 -19.53
C GLU A 155 16.01 -9.43 -18.10
N LYS A 156 17.31 -9.42 -17.80
CA LYS A 156 17.84 -9.93 -16.51
C LYS A 156 17.53 -9.05 -15.30
N ASP A 157 17.25 -7.77 -15.52
CA ASP A 157 16.87 -6.88 -14.43
C ASP A 157 15.40 -7.08 -14.08
N PHE A 158 15.16 -7.59 -12.87
CA PHE A 158 13.84 -7.92 -12.39
C PHE A 158 12.88 -6.71 -12.49
N PHE A 159 13.33 -5.54 -12.06
CA PHE A 159 12.47 -4.36 -12.04
C PHE A 159 12.26 -3.77 -13.44
N GLY A 160 13.29 -3.78 -14.30
CA GLY A 160 13.15 -3.45 -15.71
C GLY A 160 12.14 -4.33 -16.43
N TRP A 161 12.16 -5.64 -16.16
CA TRP A 161 11.22 -6.60 -16.73
C TRP A 161 9.76 -6.30 -16.36
N LEU A 162 9.50 -6.02 -15.08
CA LEU A 162 8.17 -5.57 -14.63
C LEU A 162 7.78 -4.22 -15.23
N ASN A 163 8.73 -3.28 -15.29
CA ASN A 163 8.50 -1.95 -15.83
C ASN A 163 8.04 -2.00 -17.29
N HIS A 164 8.66 -2.84 -18.12
CA HIS A 164 8.23 -3.05 -19.51
C HIS A 164 6.80 -3.59 -19.64
N ARG A 165 6.29 -4.26 -18.59
CA ARG A 165 4.93 -4.83 -18.52
C ARG A 165 3.96 -3.96 -17.72
N ASN A 166 4.36 -2.74 -17.37
CA ASN A 166 3.63 -1.84 -16.48
C ASN A 166 3.20 -2.52 -15.17
N ALA A 167 4.03 -3.38 -14.59
CA ALA A 167 3.65 -4.27 -13.50
C ALA A 167 4.27 -3.87 -12.15
N ILE A 168 4.61 -2.59 -11.95
CA ILE A 168 5.07 -2.06 -10.65
C ILE A 168 3.89 -1.33 -9.99
N PRO A 169 3.43 -1.74 -8.80
CA PRO A 169 2.32 -1.06 -8.14
C PRO A 169 2.67 0.38 -7.73
N LEU A 170 1.67 1.26 -7.71
CA LEU A 170 1.85 2.69 -7.43
C LEU A 170 2.22 3.00 -5.98
N SER A 171 1.79 2.14 -5.05
CA SER A 171 2.05 2.20 -3.60
C SER A 171 3.48 1.86 -3.22
N ILE A 172 4.20 1.12 -4.06
CA ILE A 172 5.55 0.64 -3.76
C ILE A 172 6.53 1.81 -3.91
N GLU A 173 7.09 2.27 -2.80
CA GLU A 173 8.15 3.28 -2.73
C GLU A 173 9.52 2.64 -2.92
N CYS A 174 9.72 1.41 -2.46
CA CYS A 174 10.97 0.69 -2.62
C CYS A 174 10.79 -0.84 -2.68
N ALA A 175 11.84 -1.54 -3.12
CA ALA A 175 11.87 -2.99 -3.33
C ALA A 175 11.46 -3.85 -2.10
N GLN A 176 11.64 -3.35 -0.88
CA GLN A 176 11.36 -4.09 0.36
C GLN A 176 10.01 -3.74 0.99
N ASP A 177 9.18 -2.93 0.32
CA ASP A 177 7.80 -2.73 0.78
C ASP A 177 7.03 -4.05 0.73
N GLU A 178 6.24 -4.32 1.76
CA GLU A 178 5.27 -5.41 1.74
C GLU A 178 4.23 -5.15 0.66
N ILE A 179 3.82 -6.22 -0.04
CA ILE A 179 2.80 -6.11 -1.08
C ILE A 179 1.46 -6.67 -0.61
N THR A 180 0.39 -6.03 -1.05
CA THR A 180 -0.96 -6.51 -0.79
C THR A 180 -1.34 -7.65 -1.73
N ARG A 181 -2.39 -8.39 -1.35
CA ARG A 181 -2.99 -9.42 -2.22
C ARG A 181 -3.47 -8.84 -3.54
N SER A 182 -4.12 -7.67 -3.53
CA SER A 182 -4.56 -6.98 -4.75
C SER A 182 -3.39 -6.59 -5.65
N GLU A 183 -2.30 -6.08 -5.07
CA GLU A 183 -1.10 -5.72 -5.84
C GLU A 183 -0.45 -6.95 -6.45
N PHE A 184 -0.27 -8.02 -5.68
CA PHE A 184 0.24 -9.29 -6.21
C PHE A 184 -0.62 -9.78 -7.38
N ALA A 185 -1.95 -9.76 -7.22
CA ALA A 185 -2.88 -10.17 -8.26
C ALA A 185 -2.79 -9.28 -9.51
N ASP A 186 -2.66 -7.96 -9.36
CA ASP A 186 -2.53 -7.03 -10.48
C ASP A 186 -1.22 -7.29 -11.25
N ILE A 187 -0.11 -7.53 -10.55
CA ILE A 187 1.18 -7.90 -11.18
C ILE A 187 1.01 -9.18 -12.01
N VAL A 188 0.47 -10.24 -11.40
CA VAL A 188 0.28 -11.54 -12.05
C VAL A 188 -0.65 -11.44 -13.25
N MET A 189 -1.81 -10.78 -13.10
CA MET A 189 -2.76 -10.59 -14.20
C MET A 189 -2.11 -9.86 -15.39
N ARG A 190 -1.35 -8.79 -15.15
CA ARG A 190 -0.68 -8.02 -16.22
C ARG A 190 0.31 -8.89 -16.99
N ILE A 191 1.04 -9.74 -16.30
CA ILE A 191 2.07 -10.60 -16.89
C ILE A 191 1.43 -11.76 -17.65
N ASP A 192 0.42 -12.40 -17.06
CA ASP A 192 -0.25 -13.56 -17.68
C ASP A 192 -1.09 -13.17 -18.90
N SER A 193 -1.87 -12.09 -18.78
CA SER A 193 -2.80 -11.66 -19.83
C SER A 193 -2.21 -10.68 -20.84
N GLY A 194 -1.06 -10.07 -20.53
CA GLY A 194 -0.49 -8.96 -21.28
C GLY A 194 -1.28 -7.64 -21.17
N ASN A 195 -2.29 -7.55 -20.31
CA ASN A 195 -3.08 -6.34 -20.13
C ASN A 195 -2.30 -5.29 -19.32
N THR A 196 -1.74 -4.28 -19.99
CA THR A 196 -0.93 -3.21 -19.37
C THR A 196 -1.64 -1.87 -19.23
N SER A 197 -2.98 -1.85 -19.36
CA SER A 197 -3.79 -0.62 -19.46
C SER A 197 -3.89 0.20 -18.17
N HIS A 198 -3.63 -0.41 -17.02
CA HIS A 198 -3.71 0.26 -15.73
C HIS A 198 -2.44 1.07 -15.42
N PRO A 199 -2.53 2.20 -14.70
CA PRO A 199 -1.36 2.95 -14.25
C PRO A 199 -0.37 2.10 -13.44
N THR A 200 0.91 2.47 -13.51
CA THR A 200 2.04 1.78 -12.86
C THR A 200 3.06 2.81 -12.40
N LYS A 201 3.89 2.47 -11.41
CA LYS A 201 5.04 3.28 -11.04
C LYS A 201 6.20 3.05 -12.02
N PRO A 202 6.80 4.09 -12.60
CA PRO A 202 8.05 3.94 -13.36
C PRO A 202 9.17 3.42 -12.46
N VAL A 203 10.00 2.50 -12.94
CA VAL A 203 11.13 1.96 -12.15
C VAL A 203 12.09 3.04 -11.65
N GLN A 204 12.21 4.16 -12.37
CA GLN A 204 13.05 5.30 -11.98
C GLN A 204 12.52 6.05 -10.74
N GLU A 205 11.26 5.85 -10.37
CA GLU A 205 10.66 6.41 -9.16
C GLU A 205 10.77 5.48 -7.95
N LEU A 206 11.28 4.25 -8.11
CA LEU A 206 11.64 3.40 -6.98
C LEU A 206 12.87 3.96 -6.28
N LYS A 207 12.74 4.20 -4.98
CA LYS A 207 13.80 4.73 -4.13
C LYS A 207 14.70 3.61 -3.62
N ASP A 208 15.92 3.96 -3.21
CA ASP A 208 16.70 3.07 -2.35
C ASP A 208 15.95 2.89 -1.03
N CYS A 209 15.69 1.65 -0.64
CA CYS A 209 14.96 1.34 0.59
C CYS A 209 15.62 1.93 1.85
N SER A 210 16.92 2.19 1.81
CA SER A 210 17.62 2.84 2.92
C SER A 210 17.32 4.34 3.05
N GLU A 211 16.71 4.95 2.05
CA GLU A 211 16.28 6.35 2.05
C GLU A 211 14.80 6.52 2.37
N VAL A 212 13.98 5.47 2.23
CA VAL A 212 12.56 5.53 2.55
C VAL A 212 12.35 5.41 4.05
N LEU A 213 11.65 6.38 4.63
CA LEU A 213 11.29 6.40 6.04
C LEU A 213 9.78 6.22 6.22
N GLN A 214 9.39 5.63 7.34
CA GLN A 214 7.99 5.46 7.73
C GLN A 214 7.69 6.00 9.12
N SER A 215 6.41 6.09 9.47
CA SER A 215 5.99 6.47 10.82
C SER A 215 6.56 5.50 11.87
N PRO A 216 7.04 5.99 13.03
CA PRO A 216 7.47 5.13 14.12
C PRO A 216 6.30 4.35 14.76
N LEU A 217 5.05 4.67 14.40
CA LEU A 217 3.82 4.04 14.86
C LEU A 217 3.02 3.46 13.68
N SER A 218 3.69 3.02 12.61
CA SER A 218 3.04 2.45 11.43
C SER A 218 2.55 1.00 11.62
N HIS A 219 2.74 0.41 12.80
CA HIS A 219 2.23 -0.94 13.09
C HIS A 219 0.69 -0.93 13.03
N PRO A 220 0.02 -1.90 12.38
CA PRO A 220 -1.45 -1.88 12.20
C PRO A 220 -2.25 -1.72 13.50
N SER A 221 -1.76 -2.29 14.61
CA SER A 221 -2.38 -2.15 15.93
C SER A 221 -2.36 -0.71 16.50
N CYS A 222 -1.52 0.17 15.95
CA CYS A 222 -1.48 1.59 16.30
C CYS A 222 -2.49 2.44 15.50
N GLU A 223 -3.15 1.87 14.49
CA GLU A 223 -4.07 2.62 13.65
C GLU A 223 -5.17 3.27 14.50
N ASN A 224 -5.42 4.57 14.27
CA ASN A 224 -6.38 5.38 15.03
C ASN A 224 -6.17 5.41 16.56
N SER A 225 -5.02 4.96 17.06
CA SER A 225 -4.77 4.77 18.49
C SER A 225 -3.97 5.91 19.13
N TYR A 226 -3.45 6.83 18.33
CA TYR A 226 -2.65 7.97 18.80
C TYR A 226 -3.09 9.29 18.16
N TYR A 227 -2.57 10.40 18.69
CA TYR A 227 -2.64 11.72 18.06
C TYR A 227 -1.36 12.50 18.37
N ILE A 228 -1.11 13.60 17.65
CA ILE A 228 0.03 14.47 17.95
C ILE A 228 -0.39 15.48 19.01
N SER A 229 0.18 15.38 20.20
CA SER A 229 -0.10 16.34 21.28
C SER A 229 0.83 17.55 21.27
N ARG A 230 2.07 17.34 20.81
CA ARG A 230 3.09 18.38 20.75
C ARG A 230 4.04 18.15 19.60
N GLY A 231 4.16 19.14 18.72
CA GLY A 231 5.15 19.15 17.64
C GLY A 231 6.47 19.81 18.04
N TRP A 232 7.38 19.88 17.08
CA TRP A 232 8.66 20.56 17.21
C TRP A 232 8.47 22.04 17.54
N SER A 233 9.13 22.54 18.58
CA SER A 233 9.09 23.96 18.97
C SER A 233 10.29 24.32 19.84
N TYR A 234 10.47 25.61 20.13
CA TYR A 234 11.49 26.06 21.07
C TYR A 234 11.29 25.41 22.45
N GLY A 235 12.29 24.65 22.92
CA GLY A 235 12.20 23.87 24.16
C GLY A 235 11.58 22.47 24.00
N HIS A 236 11.10 22.09 22.82
CA HIS A 236 10.61 20.74 22.50
C HIS A 236 11.18 20.24 21.18
N THR A 237 12.29 19.50 21.29
CA THR A 237 13.09 19.06 20.14
C THR A 237 12.67 17.67 19.66
N GLY A 238 11.37 17.50 19.46
CA GLY A 238 10.77 16.23 19.06
C GLY A 238 9.27 16.38 18.81
N VAL A 239 8.60 15.24 18.72
CA VAL A 239 7.16 15.11 18.53
C VAL A 239 6.63 14.11 19.54
N ASP A 240 5.55 14.47 20.23
CA ASP A 240 4.93 13.65 21.27
C ASP A 240 3.63 13.03 20.76
N PHE A 241 3.59 11.70 20.76
CA PHE A 241 2.47 10.87 20.32
C PHE A 241 1.85 10.12 21.51
N PRO A 242 0.91 10.72 22.26
CA PRO A 242 0.14 9.99 23.26
C PRO A 242 -0.84 9.01 22.65
N LEU A 243 -1.13 7.95 23.41
CA LEU A 243 -2.27 7.08 23.13
C LEU A 243 -3.59 7.81 23.41
N ARG A 244 -4.64 7.41 22.69
CA ARG A 244 -6.01 7.80 23.01
C ARG A 244 -6.48 7.09 24.27
N ALA A 245 -7.40 7.70 25.00
CA ALA A 245 -7.84 7.23 26.32
C ALA A 245 -8.52 5.84 26.31
N ASP A 246 -9.02 5.38 25.16
CA ASP A 246 -9.65 4.07 24.95
C ASP A 246 -8.66 2.99 24.47
N THR A 247 -7.39 3.34 24.31
CA THR A 247 -6.35 2.45 23.80
C THR A 247 -5.62 1.75 24.95
N SER A 248 -5.49 0.42 24.89
CA SER A 248 -4.66 -0.34 25.83
C SER A 248 -3.18 0.06 25.67
N ILE A 249 -2.47 0.27 26.79
CA ILE A 249 -1.03 0.60 26.80
C ILE A 249 -0.20 -0.43 26.01
N SER A 250 -0.66 -1.67 25.92
CA SER A 250 0.02 -2.78 25.22
C SER A 250 -0.33 -2.89 23.74
N SER A 251 -1.12 -1.98 23.16
CA SER A 251 -1.67 -2.18 21.80
C SER A 251 -0.92 -1.46 20.68
N CYS A 252 0.03 -0.58 20.99
CA CYS A 252 0.76 0.15 19.96
C CYS A 252 2.28 -0.06 20.05
N PRO A 253 2.81 -1.03 19.27
CA PRO A 253 4.25 -1.23 19.09
C PRO A 253 4.93 -0.03 18.43
N ILE A 254 6.16 0.24 18.85
CA ILE A 254 7.05 1.22 18.23
C ILE A 254 7.95 0.47 17.27
N VAL A 255 8.05 0.96 16.04
CA VAL A 255 8.87 0.37 14.98
C VAL A 255 10.01 1.29 14.55
N SER A 256 11.08 0.71 14.01
CA SER A 256 12.15 1.49 13.38
C SER A 256 11.63 2.23 12.15
N ILE A 257 11.96 3.52 12.02
CA ILE A 257 11.50 4.34 10.88
C ILE A 257 12.22 3.98 9.57
N GLY A 258 13.33 3.25 9.65
CA GLY A 258 14.23 2.97 8.53
C GLY A 258 15.27 1.93 8.91
N ASP A 259 15.97 1.38 7.92
CA ASP A 259 17.12 0.50 8.17
C ASP A 259 18.19 1.23 9.00
N GLY A 260 18.80 0.54 9.95
CA GLY A 260 19.82 1.17 10.79
C GLY A 260 20.51 0.26 11.78
N LYS A 261 21.39 0.88 12.58
CA LYS A 261 22.10 0.24 13.68
C LYS A 261 21.69 0.89 15.00
N ILE A 262 21.37 0.07 16.00
CA ILE A 262 21.06 0.55 17.34
C ILE A 262 22.35 1.08 17.99
N LEU A 263 22.40 2.39 18.23
CA LEU A 263 23.50 3.03 18.96
C LEU A 263 23.33 2.88 20.47
N ARG A 264 22.09 3.04 20.95
CA ARG A 264 21.75 2.98 22.37
C ARG A 264 20.39 2.31 22.54
N ALA A 265 20.28 1.44 23.53
CA ALA A 265 19.04 0.86 24.02
C ALA A 265 19.21 0.70 25.53
N GLU A 266 18.80 1.73 26.29
CA GLU A 266 19.09 1.80 27.72
C GLU A 266 18.11 2.73 28.46
N TYR A 267 18.27 2.82 29.78
CA TYR A 267 17.48 3.70 30.63
C TYR A 267 18.23 5.00 30.94
N GLY A 268 17.55 6.14 30.76
CA GLY A 268 18.02 7.46 31.19
C GLY A 268 16.98 8.17 32.06
N ARG A 269 17.41 8.85 33.12
CA ARG A 269 16.51 9.48 34.12
C ARG A 269 15.40 10.35 33.50
N SER A 270 15.73 11.17 32.50
CA SER A 270 14.75 12.03 31.81
C SER A 270 14.00 11.31 30.70
N LEU A 271 14.71 10.52 29.88
CA LEU A 271 14.15 9.89 28.68
C LEU A 271 13.36 8.61 28.98
N GLY A 272 13.51 8.04 30.17
CA GLY A 272 13.03 6.70 30.46
C GLY A 272 13.85 5.64 29.74
N ASN A 273 13.22 4.53 29.39
CA ASN A 273 13.79 3.60 28.41
C ASN A 273 13.74 4.27 27.04
N PHE A 274 14.86 4.22 26.33
CA PHE A 274 14.95 4.83 25.01
C PHE A 274 15.84 4.03 24.08
N VAL A 275 15.55 4.18 22.79
CA VAL A 275 16.34 3.62 21.69
C VAL A 275 16.86 4.77 20.84
N VAL A 276 18.11 4.67 20.38
CA VAL A 276 18.70 5.55 19.36
C VAL A 276 19.20 4.70 18.20
N ILE A 277 18.75 5.01 16.99
CA ILE A 277 19.10 4.28 15.77
C ILE A 277 19.86 5.22 14.84
N GLU A 278 20.97 4.75 14.30
CA GLU A 278 21.70 5.38 13.22
C GLU A 278 21.30 4.79 11.88
N HIS A 279 20.84 5.64 10.97
CA HIS A 279 20.39 5.27 9.63
C HIS A 279 21.46 5.57 8.58
N LYS A 280 21.44 4.82 7.48
CA LYS A 280 22.42 4.92 6.40
C LYS A 280 22.43 6.30 5.72
N ASN A 281 21.30 6.99 5.70
CA ASN A 281 21.15 8.35 5.17
C ASN A 281 21.73 9.45 6.09
N GLY A 282 22.45 9.08 7.16
CA GLY A 282 23.09 10.01 8.08
C GLY A 282 22.15 10.61 9.13
N LEU A 283 20.91 10.12 9.23
CA LEU A 283 19.99 10.50 10.30
C LEU A 283 20.18 9.63 11.54
N GLN A 284 19.88 10.20 12.69
CA GLN A 284 19.68 9.45 13.93
C GLN A 284 18.26 9.67 14.43
N SER A 285 17.54 8.59 14.71
CA SER A 285 16.23 8.63 15.35
C SER A 285 16.35 8.29 16.83
N LEU A 286 15.56 8.95 17.67
CA LEU A 286 15.46 8.67 19.10
C LEU A 286 14.01 8.46 19.48
N TYR A 287 13.77 7.40 20.24
CA TYR A 287 12.48 6.96 20.73
C TYR A 287 12.55 6.93 22.25
N ALA A 288 11.78 7.77 22.94
CA ALA A 288 11.83 7.93 24.39
C ALA A 288 10.49 7.58 25.06
N HIS A 289 10.55 7.46 26.38
CA HIS A 289 9.45 7.07 27.27
C HIS A 289 8.92 5.66 26.99
N MET A 290 9.74 4.79 26.39
CA MET A 290 9.34 3.44 26.01
C MET A 290 9.07 2.57 27.25
N GLY A 291 8.31 1.50 27.06
CA GLY A 291 8.16 0.42 28.05
C GLY A 291 9.50 -0.22 28.40
N SER A 292 9.55 -0.97 29.50
CA SER A 292 10.78 -1.66 29.95
C SER A 292 11.17 -2.86 29.09
N ASP A 293 10.25 -3.36 28.27
CA ASP A 293 10.46 -4.51 27.37
C ASP A 293 10.93 -4.01 26.00
N LEU A 294 12.17 -3.51 25.93
CA LEU A 294 12.82 -3.19 24.66
C LEU A 294 13.13 -4.49 23.90
N LYS A 295 12.85 -4.51 22.59
CA LYS A 295 13.07 -5.69 21.73
C LYS A 295 14.47 -5.77 21.12
N VAL A 296 15.29 -4.74 21.36
CA VAL A 296 16.60 -4.55 20.75
C VAL A 296 17.65 -4.12 21.76
N SER A 297 18.91 -4.37 21.43
CA SER A 297 20.10 -4.03 22.21
C SER A 297 21.07 -3.17 21.40
N ALA A 298 21.95 -2.44 22.10
CA ALA A 298 23.01 -1.66 21.44
C ALA A 298 23.93 -2.56 20.60
N GLY A 299 24.16 -2.17 19.35
CA GLY A 299 24.94 -2.94 18.38
C GLY A 299 24.09 -3.69 17.35
N ASP A 300 22.83 -3.96 17.65
CA ASP A 300 21.91 -4.66 16.75
C ASP A 300 21.69 -3.87 15.45
N THR A 301 21.44 -4.59 14.36
CA THR A 301 20.95 -4.01 13.11
C THR A 301 19.46 -4.25 13.02
N VAL A 302 18.71 -3.22 12.63
CA VAL A 302 17.25 -3.31 12.48
C VAL A 302 16.81 -2.91 11.08
N LYS A 303 15.68 -3.46 10.68
CA LYS A 303 14.99 -3.12 9.43
C LYS A 303 13.92 -2.07 9.65
N ARG A 304 13.63 -1.29 8.60
CA ARG A 304 12.45 -0.42 8.56
C ARG A 304 11.20 -1.25 8.90
N GLY A 305 10.42 -0.80 9.87
CA GLY A 305 9.23 -1.52 10.35
C GLY A 305 9.46 -2.60 11.38
N GLU A 306 10.70 -2.93 11.70
CA GLU A 306 10.99 -3.87 12.79
C GLU A 306 10.56 -3.28 14.13
N GLU A 307 9.83 -4.07 14.93
CA GLU A 307 9.43 -3.70 16.28
C GLU A 307 10.65 -3.56 17.18
N ILE A 308 10.81 -2.38 17.80
CA ILE A 308 11.93 -2.07 18.69
C ILE A 308 11.51 -1.99 20.16
N GLY A 309 10.21 -2.01 20.44
CA GLY A 309 9.66 -1.99 21.79
C GLY A 309 8.24 -1.44 21.82
N MET A 310 7.71 -1.27 23.02
CA MET A 310 6.35 -0.80 23.25
C MET A 310 6.33 0.64 23.75
N MET A 311 5.27 1.38 23.42
CA MET A 311 5.01 2.68 24.04
C MET A 311 4.82 2.52 25.56
N GLY A 312 5.29 3.49 26.34
CA GLY A 312 5.20 3.43 27.79
C GLY A 312 5.11 4.80 28.43
N CYS A 313 5.33 4.79 29.75
CA CYS A 313 5.49 5.99 30.56
C CYS A 313 6.66 5.72 31.52
N SER A 314 7.88 5.84 31.00
CA SER A 314 9.10 5.71 31.80
C SER A 314 9.88 7.03 31.85
N GLY A 315 10.69 7.21 32.88
CA GLY A 315 11.44 8.45 33.10
C GLY A 315 10.52 9.62 33.47
N TYR A 316 10.73 10.78 32.87
CA TYR A 316 9.89 11.96 33.09
C TYR A 316 8.72 11.98 32.11
N CYS A 317 7.65 11.26 32.44
CA CYS A 317 6.42 11.18 31.67
C CYS A 317 5.22 11.63 32.51
N PHE A 318 4.23 12.27 31.87
CA PHE A 318 2.95 12.63 32.49
C PHE A 318 1.82 11.65 32.15
N GLY A 319 2.03 10.84 31.12
CA GLY A 319 1.13 9.81 30.63
C GLY A 319 1.82 8.99 29.53
N THR A 320 1.19 7.90 29.09
CA THR A 320 1.75 7.03 28.05
C THR A 320 1.83 7.77 26.71
N HIS A 321 3.05 7.97 26.22
CA HIS A 321 3.33 8.60 24.93
C HIS A 321 4.70 8.19 24.40
N LEU A 322 4.87 8.27 23.08
CA LEU A 322 6.19 8.25 22.45
C LEU A 322 6.70 9.68 22.29
N HIS A 323 7.89 9.98 22.84
CA HIS A 323 8.66 11.15 22.41
C HIS A 323 9.63 10.73 21.31
N PHE A 324 9.46 11.29 20.12
CA PHE A 324 10.25 10.96 18.94
C PHE A 324 11.07 12.17 18.48
N SER A 325 12.34 11.95 18.15
CA SER A 325 13.18 13.02 17.60
C SER A 325 14.13 12.53 16.51
N ILE A 326 14.46 13.42 15.59
CA ILE A 326 15.43 13.19 14.52
C ILE A 326 16.61 14.14 14.69
N SER A 327 17.82 13.65 14.43
CA SER A 327 19.04 14.45 14.39
C SER A 327 19.81 14.19 13.09
N LYS A 328 20.51 15.20 12.57
CA LYS A 328 21.47 15.04 11.47
C LYS A 328 22.87 14.72 12.02
N HIS A 329 23.62 13.87 11.32
CA HIS A 329 24.88 13.27 11.74
C HIS A 329 25.89 14.20 12.44
N SER A 330 26.45 13.71 13.56
CA SER A 330 27.91 13.50 13.80
C SER A 330 28.13 13.10 15.27
N ASN A 331 28.41 11.81 15.51
CA ASN A 331 29.09 11.20 16.67
C ASN A 331 28.75 11.61 18.12
N VAL A 332 27.73 12.43 18.35
CA VAL A 332 27.26 12.81 19.68
C VAL A 332 25.75 12.98 19.58
N VAL A 333 25.01 12.22 20.38
CA VAL A 333 23.58 12.49 20.65
C VAL A 333 23.50 13.81 21.41
N ASN A 334 23.71 14.93 20.72
CA ASN A 334 23.64 16.26 21.30
C ASN A 334 22.34 16.93 20.85
N ARG A 335 21.66 17.59 21.78
CA ARG A 335 20.39 18.28 21.52
C ARG A 335 20.50 19.34 20.43
N SER A 336 21.70 19.86 20.16
CA SER A 336 21.98 20.89 19.16
C SER A 336 21.76 20.47 17.71
N ASN A 337 21.82 19.16 17.39
CA ASN A 337 21.75 18.67 16.01
C ASN A 337 20.38 18.10 15.65
N ARG A 338 19.41 18.21 16.58
CA ARG A 338 18.03 17.78 16.35
C ARG A 338 17.36 18.68 15.31
N VAL A 339 16.51 18.09 14.49
CA VAL A 339 15.77 18.78 13.41
C VAL A 339 14.29 18.43 13.51
N ASN A 340 13.44 19.30 12.95
CA ASN A 340 11.99 19.09 12.91
C ASN A 340 11.65 17.81 12.13
N PRO A 341 11.00 16.80 12.74
CA PRO A 341 10.64 15.56 12.05
C PRO A 341 9.55 15.72 10.97
N SER A 342 8.70 16.76 11.02
CA SER A 342 7.48 16.93 10.18
C SER A 342 7.71 17.14 8.68
N GLY A 343 8.95 17.03 8.20
CA GLY A 343 9.29 17.05 6.76
C GLY A 343 10.34 16.00 6.39
N ILE A 344 10.61 15.06 7.28
CA ILE A 344 11.62 14.00 7.10
C ILE A 344 10.95 12.63 7.23
N VAL A 345 10.06 12.49 8.22
CA VAL A 345 9.37 11.24 8.53
C VAL A 345 7.86 11.47 8.38
N PRO A 346 7.13 10.62 7.64
CA PRO A 346 5.67 10.71 7.57
C PRO A 346 5.05 10.23 8.89
N TYR A 347 4.03 10.91 9.41
CA TYR A 347 3.23 10.48 10.56
C TYR A 347 1.90 11.21 10.69
#